data_AF-S4P701-F1
#
_entry.id   AF-S4P701-F1
#
_cell.length_a   1.000
_cell.length_b   1.000
_cell.length_c   1.000
_cell.angle_alpha   90.00
_cell.angle_beta   90.00
_cell.angle_gamma   90.00
#
_symmetry.space_group_name_H-M   'P 1'
#
loop_
_entity.id
_entity.type
_entity.pdbx_description
1 polymer ?
#
loop_
_entity_poly.entity_id
_entity_poly.type
_entity_poly.pdbx_seq_one_letter_code
_entity_poly.pdbx_strand_id
1 'polypeptide(L)'
;MEDFTGGVTEMYEINELPPNFYTILLKAYERNSLMGCSIEPDPNILEAETPVGLIRGHAYSVTRVKYVDIETPGRAGKIPLLRLRNPWGNEAEWNGPWSDKSPEWRFIPESEKEELGLTFDDDGEFWMSFKDFCSHFDRVEICNLNPDSLDPDECPEGCTKKWEMSVFEGEWVRGVTAGGCRNYLETFWKNPQYTVTLKDPDEGDAENKCTIIVALMQKNRRSQR
;
A
#
# COMPACT_ATOMS: atom_id res chain seq x y z
N MET A 1 3.12 -10.53 -3.72
CA MET A 1 2.28 -11.05 -2.61
C MET A 1 1.16 -11.99 -3.05
N GLU A 2 0.70 -11.91 -4.30
CA GLU A 2 -0.49 -12.61 -4.83
C GLU A 2 -0.53 -14.13 -4.60
N ASP A 3 0.57 -14.86 -4.81
CA ASP A 3 0.61 -16.32 -4.68
C ASP A 3 0.32 -16.82 -3.24
N PHE A 4 0.59 -15.98 -2.22
CA PHE A 4 0.37 -16.35 -0.82
C PHE A 4 -0.98 -15.89 -0.28
N THR A 5 -1.57 -14.84 -0.88
CA THR A 5 -2.79 -14.22 -0.37
C THR A 5 -4.02 -14.48 -1.24
N GLY A 6 -3.82 -14.82 -2.51
CA GLY A 6 -4.88 -14.84 -3.52
C GLY A 6 -5.49 -13.46 -3.79
N GLY A 7 -4.85 -12.39 -3.29
CA GLY A 7 -5.29 -11.00 -3.44
C GLY A 7 -4.81 -10.37 -4.75
N VAL A 8 -5.16 -9.11 -4.94
CA VAL A 8 -4.80 -8.31 -6.13
C VAL A 8 -3.72 -7.29 -5.75
N THR A 9 -2.60 -7.31 -6.47
CA THR A 9 -1.47 -6.41 -6.18
C THR A 9 -1.42 -5.22 -7.14
N GLU A 10 -1.25 -4.03 -6.56
CA GLU A 10 -0.93 -2.79 -7.25
C GLU A 10 0.51 -2.38 -6.93
N MET A 11 1.22 -1.80 -7.91
CA MET A 11 2.58 -1.28 -7.73
C MET A 11 2.61 0.21 -8.07
N TYR A 12 3.27 0.98 -7.22
CA TYR A 12 3.43 2.42 -7.36
C TYR A 12 4.92 2.79 -7.28
N GLU A 13 5.37 3.56 -8.26
CA GLU A 13 6.70 4.17 -8.27
C GLU A 13 6.60 5.56 -7.63
N ILE A 14 7.49 5.88 -6.69
CA ILE A 14 7.42 7.12 -5.89
C ILE A 14 7.54 8.38 -6.77
N ASN A 15 8.27 8.29 -7.88
CA ASN A 15 8.42 9.38 -8.85
C ASN A 15 7.15 9.67 -9.66
N GLU A 16 6.19 8.74 -9.68
CA GLU A 16 4.95 8.82 -10.48
C GLU A 16 3.69 8.73 -9.62
N LEU A 17 3.80 9.08 -8.33
CA LEU A 17 2.67 8.99 -7.42
C LEU A 17 1.52 9.92 -7.81
N PRO A 18 0.27 9.43 -7.74
CA PRO A 18 -0.88 10.29 -7.91
C PRO A 18 -1.00 11.27 -6.72
N PRO A 19 -1.52 12.50 -6.92
CA PRO A 19 -1.62 13.50 -5.84
C PRO A 19 -2.41 13.04 -4.60
N ASN A 20 -3.32 12.09 -4.77
CA ASN A 20 -4.13 11.50 -3.71
C ASN A 20 -3.53 10.20 -3.13
N PHE A 21 -2.25 9.91 -3.36
CA PHE A 21 -1.65 8.63 -2.96
C PHE A 21 -1.74 8.36 -1.46
N TYR A 22 -1.59 9.37 -0.61
CA TYR A 22 -1.79 9.19 0.84
C TYR A 22 -3.21 8.72 1.19
N THR A 23 -4.23 9.22 0.47
CA THR A 23 -5.61 8.74 0.61
C THR A 23 -5.76 7.29 0.14
N ILE A 24 -5.02 6.88 -0.89
CA ILE A 24 -4.97 5.47 -1.33
C ILE A 24 -4.39 4.58 -0.22
N LEU A 25 -3.26 4.97 0.37
CA LEU A 25 -2.65 4.26 1.51
C LEU A 25 -3.60 4.17 2.70
N LEU A 26 -4.30 5.27 3.03
CA LEU A 26 -5.26 5.28 4.12
C LEU A 26 -6.44 4.32 3.83
N LYS A 27 -7.00 4.36 2.63
CA LYS A 27 -8.08 3.46 2.21
C LYS A 27 -7.63 1.99 2.18
N ALA A 28 -6.38 1.73 1.82
CA ALA A 28 -5.77 0.40 1.83
C ALA A 28 -5.60 -0.11 3.27
N TYR A 29 -5.12 0.75 4.19
CA TYR A 29 -5.03 0.45 5.62
C TYR A 29 -6.42 0.17 6.23
N GLU A 30 -7.42 0.99 5.97
CA GLU A 30 -8.81 0.78 6.45
C GLU A 30 -9.42 -0.56 5.99
N ARG A 31 -8.90 -1.12 4.89
CA ARG A 31 -9.30 -2.41 4.31
C ARG A 31 -8.34 -3.55 4.62
N ASN A 32 -7.40 -3.32 5.54
CA ASN A 32 -6.38 -4.27 5.98
C ASN A 32 -5.59 -4.88 4.80
N SER A 33 -5.30 -4.05 3.79
CA SER A 33 -4.47 -4.46 2.65
C SER A 33 -3.02 -4.56 3.11
N LEU A 34 -2.28 -5.54 2.58
CA LEU A 34 -0.86 -5.66 2.89
C LEU A 34 -0.09 -4.64 2.08
N MET A 35 0.75 -3.85 2.73
CA MET A 35 1.51 -2.79 2.09
C MET A 35 3.00 -3.02 2.34
N GLY A 36 3.76 -3.11 1.26
CA GLY A 36 5.21 -3.18 1.26
C GLY A 36 5.81 -1.97 0.57
N CYS A 37 7.02 -1.62 0.94
CA CYS A 37 7.80 -0.58 0.27
C CYS A 37 9.27 -0.95 0.24
N SER A 38 10.02 -0.38 -0.71
CA SER A 38 11.44 -0.68 -0.86
C SER A 38 12.19 0.51 -1.43
N ILE A 39 13.50 0.47 -1.21
CA ILE A 39 14.48 1.41 -1.74
C ILE A 39 15.33 0.65 -2.76
N GLU A 40 15.59 1.22 -3.92
CA GLU A 40 16.36 0.57 -4.98
C GLU A 40 17.77 0.18 -4.47
N PRO A 41 18.23 -1.05 -4.79
CA PRO A 41 19.55 -1.50 -4.39
C PRO A 41 20.65 -0.73 -5.14
N ASP A 42 21.80 -0.56 -4.50
CA ASP A 42 23.01 -0.26 -5.25
C ASP A 42 23.43 -1.52 -6.04
N PRO A 43 23.71 -1.43 -7.35
CA PRO A 43 24.13 -2.59 -8.14
C PRO A 43 25.35 -3.34 -7.58
N ASN A 44 26.17 -2.68 -6.76
CA ASN A 44 27.44 -3.22 -6.29
C ASN A 44 27.44 -3.58 -4.80
N ILE A 45 26.39 -3.22 -4.05
CA ILE A 45 26.33 -3.43 -2.59
C ILE A 45 24.96 -4.01 -2.24
N LEU A 46 24.98 -5.22 -1.70
CA LEU A 46 23.81 -5.83 -1.09
C LEU A 46 23.52 -5.11 0.23
N GLU A 47 22.26 -4.69 0.42
CA GLU A 47 21.72 -4.24 1.71
C GLU A 47 22.54 -3.10 2.34
N ALA A 48 22.81 -2.06 1.54
CA ALA A 48 23.57 -0.90 1.98
C ALA A 48 22.75 -0.03 2.94
N GLU A 49 23.23 0.11 4.17
CA GLU A 49 22.67 1.05 5.14
C GLU A 49 22.94 2.50 4.71
N THR A 50 21.91 3.33 4.79
CA THR A 50 21.96 4.76 4.49
C THR A 50 22.33 5.55 5.74
N PRO A 51 22.82 6.80 5.62
CA PRO A 51 23.12 7.64 6.78
C PRO A 51 21.93 7.90 7.71
N VAL A 52 20.71 7.67 7.22
CA VAL A 52 19.45 7.85 7.96
C VAL A 52 18.92 6.56 8.59
N GLY A 53 19.70 5.47 8.55
CA GLY A 53 19.39 4.18 9.16
C GLY A 53 18.51 3.24 8.31
N LEU A 54 18.05 3.70 7.13
CA LEU A 54 17.30 2.85 6.19
C LEU A 54 18.25 1.98 5.35
N ILE A 55 17.77 0.85 4.85
CA ILE A 55 18.55 -0.15 4.11
C ILE A 55 18.09 -0.21 2.66
N ARG A 56 19.03 -0.07 1.73
CA ARG A 56 18.77 -0.18 0.28
C ARG A 56 18.67 -1.62 -0.18
N GLY A 57 17.81 -1.89 -1.16
CA GLY A 57 17.58 -3.26 -1.63
C GLY A 57 16.82 -4.14 -0.64
N HIS A 58 16.19 -3.52 0.36
CA HIS A 58 15.44 -4.20 1.42
C HIS A 58 13.96 -3.84 1.35
N ALA A 59 13.11 -4.77 1.78
CA ALA A 59 11.67 -4.60 1.83
C ALA A 59 11.21 -4.26 3.25
N TYR A 60 10.42 -3.20 3.36
CA TYR A 60 9.78 -2.74 4.58
C TYR A 60 8.27 -2.92 4.47
N SER A 61 7.61 -3.19 5.60
CA SER A 61 6.14 -3.26 5.67
C SER A 61 5.59 -1.93 6.16
N VAL A 62 4.52 -1.42 5.55
CA VAL A 62 3.75 -0.29 6.10
C VAL A 62 2.66 -0.88 7.00
N THR A 63 2.77 -0.64 8.31
CA THR A 63 1.90 -1.27 9.32
C THR A 63 0.83 -0.32 9.87
N ARG A 64 0.97 1.00 9.67
CA ARG A 64 -0.07 1.97 10.06
C ARG A 64 -0.03 3.21 9.17
N VAL A 65 -1.21 3.75 8.86
CA VAL A 65 -1.38 5.00 8.10
C VAL A 65 -2.36 5.88 8.85
N LYS A 66 -1.93 7.05 9.36
CA LYS A 66 -2.80 7.89 10.19
C LYS A 66 -2.44 9.37 10.10
N TYR A 67 -3.47 10.21 10.02
CA TYR A 67 -3.32 11.64 10.30
C TYR A 67 -3.24 11.87 11.80
N VAL A 68 -2.15 12.47 12.27
CA VAL A 68 -1.95 12.76 13.69
C VAL A 68 -2.10 14.24 13.95
N ASP A 69 -2.85 14.60 14.99
CA ASP A 69 -3.01 15.98 15.42
C ASP A 69 -1.73 16.46 16.13
N ILE A 70 -1.22 17.61 15.68
CA ILE A 70 -0.05 18.27 16.24
C ILE A 70 -0.44 19.62 16.83
N GLU A 71 0.07 19.90 18.03
CA GLU A 71 -0.10 21.18 18.71
C GLU A 71 1.28 21.81 18.95
N THR A 72 1.60 22.81 18.13
CA THR A 72 2.77 23.65 18.36
C THR A 72 2.34 25.01 18.92
N PRO A 73 3.21 25.75 19.64
CA PRO A 73 2.87 27.04 20.26
C PRO A 73 2.33 28.13 19.32
N GLY A 74 2.33 27.92 18.01
CA GLY A 74 1.76 28.84 17.02
C GLY A 74 0.95 28.19 15.89
N ARG A 75 0.72 26.86 15.91
CA ARG A 75 0.00 26.15 14.86
C ARG A 75 -0.56 24.82 15.37
N ALA A 76 -1.87 24.63 15.22
CA ALA A 76 -2.53 23.34 15.33
C ALA A 76 -2.83 22.81 13.92
N GLY A 77 -2.71 21.50 13.70
CA GLY A 77 -3.01 20.88 12.42
C GLY A 77 -2.84 19.37 12.44
N LYS A 78 -3.09 18.73 11.30
CA LYS A 78 -2.88 17.29 11.10
C LYS A 78 -1.66 17.05 10.24
N ILE A 79 -0.82 16.09 10.61
CA ILE A 79 0.32 15.62 9.82
C ILE A 79 0.07 14.17 9.36
N PRO A 80 0.29 13.85 8.06
CA PRO A 80 0.23 12.47 7.59
C PRO A 80 1.47 11.70 8.04
N LEU A 81 1.28 10.68 8.88
CA LEU A 81 2.34 9.79 9.35
C LEU A 81 2.10 8.35 8.88
N LEU A 82 3.21 7.65 8.68
CA LEU A 82 3.27 6.23 8.37
C LEU A 82 4.09 5.53 9.45
N ARG A 83 3.63 4.36 9.89
CA ARG A 83 4.45 3.42 10.65
C ARG A 83 4.96 2.35 9.70
N LEU A 84 6.26 2.17 9.68
CA LEU A 84 6.94 1.16 8.89
C LEU A 84 7.59 0.15 9.83
N ARG A 85 7.81 -1.05 9.31
CA ARG A 85 8.49 -2.13 10.02
C ARG A 85 9.56 -2.75 9.14
N ASN A 86 10.77 -2.82 9.67
CA ASN A 86 11.86 -3.64 9.14
C ASN A 86 11.64 -5.11 9.57
N PRO A 87 11.43 -6.05 8.64
CA PRO A 87 11.16 -7.45 8.97
C PRO A 87 12.29 -8.17 9.74
N TRP A 88 13.53 -7.66 9.68
CA TRP A 88 14.63 -8.25 10.45
C TRP A 88 14.60 -7.91 11.93
N GLY A 89 13.85 -6.87 12.34
CA GLY A 89 13.76 -6.43 13.72
C GLY A 89 15.14 -6.14 14.34
N ASN A 90 16.05 -5.57 13.55
CA ASN A 90 17.36 -5.14 14.01
C ASN A 90 17.38 -3.62 14.24
N GLU A 91 18.42 -3.13 14.92
CA GLU A 91 18.62 -1.71 15.29
C GLU A 91 18.73 -0.73 14.09
N ALA A 92 18.61 -1.21 12.85
CA ALA A 92 18.65 -0.38 11.64
C ALA A 92 17.27 0.25 11.38
N GLU A 93 17.01 1.30 12.17
CA GLU A 93 15.77 2.07 12.16
C GLU A 93 15.99 3.49 11.65
N TRP A 94 14.90 4.11 11.20
CA TRP A 94 14.88 5.52 10.82
C TRP A 94 15.34 6.41 11.98
N ASN A 95 16.34 7.26 11.73
CA ASN A 95 16.89 8.17 12.75
C ASN A 95 16.52 9.65 12.54
N GLY A 96 15.59 9.93 11.61
CA GLY A 96 15.14 11.28 11.29
C GLY A 96 13.91 11.74 12.09
N PRO A 97 13.19 12.76 11.62
CA PRO A 97 11.97 13.24 12.27
C PRO A 97 10.92 12.13 12.44
N TRP A 98 10.28 12.09 13.60
CA TRP A 98 9.32 11.06 14.03
C TRP A 98 9.92 9.68 14.29
N SER A 99 11.24 9.53 14.26
CA SER A 99 11.90 8.35 14.86
C SER A 99 11.57 8.20 16.34
N ASP A 100 11.87 7.05 16.91
CA ASP A 100 11.56 6.71 18.30
C ASP A 100 12.15 7.70 19.31
N LYS A 101 13.34 8.21 19.03
CA LYS A 101 14.06 9.19 19.89
C LYS A 101 13.80 10.65 19.47
N SER A 102 12.87 10.88 18.55
CA SER A 102 12.64 12.19 17.94
C SER A 102 12.00 13.18 18.91
N PRO A 103 12.52 14.41 19.05
CA PRO A 103 11.92 15.42 19.91
C PRO A 103 10.50 15.84 19.49
N GLU A 104 10.11 15.60 18.24
CA GLU A 104 8.85 15.96 17.61
C GLU A 104 7.63 15.36 18.33
N TRP A 105 7.79 14.20 18.96
CA TRP A 105 6.74 13.57 19.77
C TRP A 105 6.26 14.46 20.92
N ARG A 106 7.06 15.45 21.37
CA ARG A 106 6.64 16.42 22.39
C ARG A 106 5.44 17.28 21.99
N PHE A 107 5.17 17.39 20.69
CA PHE A 107 4.09 18.23 20.13
C PHE A 107 2.81 17.45 19.87
N ILE A 108 2.79 16.15 20.18
CA ILE A 108 1.60 15.31 20.09
C ILE A 108 0.98 15.19 21.49
N PRO A 109 -0.35 15.40 21.63
CA PRO A 109 -1.06 15.18 22.89
C PRO A 109 -0.88 13.75 23.42
N GLU A 110 -0.84 13.57 24.74
CA GLU A 110 -0.58 12.25 25.34
C GLU A 110 -1.67 11.22 24.99
N SER A 111 -2.93 11.65 24.88
CA SER A 111 -4.04 10.80 24.40
C SER A 111 -3.77 10.19 23.04
N GLU A 112 -3.15 10.98 22.15
CA GLU A 112 -2.87 10.53 20.78
C GLU A 112 -1.69 9.58 20.75
N LYS A 113 -0.70 9.77 21.62
CA LYS A 113 0.41 8.82 21.76
C LYS A 113 -0.04 7.47 22.27
N GLU A 114 -0.95 7.47 23.26
CA GLU A 114 -1.56 6.25 23.77
C GLU A 114 -2.32 5.53 22.67
N GLU A 115 -3.11 6.25 21.85
CA GLU A 115 -3.84 5.66 20.72
C GLU A 115 -2.92 5.18 19.58
N LEU A 116 -1.79 5.86 19.38
CA LEU A 116 -0.74 5.43 18.45
C LEU A 116 -0.05 4.15 18.92
N GLY A 117 -0.16 3.82 20.22
CA GLY A 117 0.46 2.64 20.81
C GLY A 117 1.99 2.69 20.66
N LEU A 118 2.58 3.87 20.89
CA LEU A 118 4.03 4.06 20.73
C LEU A 118 4.79 3.12 21.67
N THR A 119 5.39 2.09 21.10
CA THR A 119 6.40 1.23 21.74
C THR A 119 7.76 1.70 21.26
N PHE A 120 8.57 2.26 22.15
CA PHE A 120 9.94 2.67 21.85
C PHE A 120 10.90 1.50 22.09
N ASP A 121 10.62 0.38 21.43
CA ASP A 121 11.38 -0.86 21.54
C ASP A 121 12.20 -1.03 20.24
N ASP A 122 13.42 -1.57 20.33
CA ASP A 122 14.25 -1.84 19.16
C ASP A 122 13.73 -3.10 18.41
N ASP A 123 12.53 -3.03 17.85
CA ASP A 123 11.82 -4.12 17.15
C ASP A 123 11.75 -3.93 15.63
N GLY A 124 12.38 -2.88 15.13
CA GLY A 124 12.40 -2.49 13.73
C GLY A 124 11.16 -1.71 13.27
N GLU A 125 10.18 -1.44 14.15
CA GLU A 125 9.10 -0.49 13.87
C GLU A 125 9.55 0.95 14.08
N PHE A 126 9.18 1.84 13.16
CA PHE A 126 9.43 3.27 13.31
C PHE A 126 8.37 4.08 12.60
N TRP A 127 8.19 5.32 13.04
CA TRP A 127 7.32 6.28 12.37
C TRP A 127 8.11 7.24 11.49
N MET A 128 7.48 7.67 10.41
CA MET A 128 8.00 8.73 9.56
C MET A 128 6.88 9.57 8.95
N SER A 129 7.20 10.81 8.55
CA SER A 129 6.23 11.61 7.81
C SER A 129 6.05 11.08 6.39
N PHE A 130 4.85 11.22 5.82
CA PHE A 130 4.62 10.85 4.42
C PHE A 130 5.54 11.60 3.44
N LYS A 131 5.92 12.83 3.79
CA LYS A 131 6.88 13.62 3.00
C LYS A 131 8.27 12.97 2.98
N ASP A 132 8.75 12.54 4.14
CA ASP A 132 10.05 11.88 4.24
C ASP A 132 10.00 10.51 3.56
N PHE A 133 8.89 9.80 3.67
CA PHE A 133 8.66 8.54 2.97
C PHE A 133 8.83 8.70 1.45
N CYS A 134 8.15 9.68 0.84
CA CYS A 134 8.30 9.98 -0.59
C CYS A 134 9.69 10.49 -0.99
N SER A 135 10.54 10.88 -0.04
CA SER A 135 11.90 11.37 -0.33
C SER A 135 12.96 10.26 -0.24
N HIS A 136 12.66 9.15 0.44
CA HIS A 136 13.64 8.10 0.75
C HIS A 136 13.30 6.74 0.15
N PHE A 137 12.02 6.46 -0.11
CA PHE A 137 11.58 5.22 -0.75
C PHE A 137 11.41 5.41 -2.25
N ASP A 138 11.47 4.30 -3.00
CA ASP A 138 11.34 4.30 -4.45
C ASP A 138 10.07 3.59 -4.93
N ARG A 139 9.66 2.52 -4.23
CA ARG A 139 8.56 1.65 -4.68
C ARG A 139 7.63 1.27 -3.54
N VAL A 140 6.34 1.18 -3.85
CA VAL A 140 5.28 0.71 -2.95
C VAL A 140 4.46 -0.39 -3.63
N GLU A 141 4.25 -1.49 -2.93
CA GLU A 141 3.38 -2.60 -3.33
C GLU A 141 2.18 -2.64 -2.37
N ILE A 142 0.97 -2.62 -2.91
CA ILE A 142 -0.27 -2.77 -2.14
C ILE A 142 -0.97 -4.03 -2.62
N CYS A 143 -1.11 -5.01 -1.73
CA CYS A 143 -1.85 -6.24 -1.98
C CYS A 143 -3.21 -6.18 -1.28
N ASN A 144 -4.24 -5.95 -2.08
CA ASN A 144 -5.63 -5.94 -1.65
C ASN A 144 -6.12 -7.37 -1.46
N LEU A 145 -6.54 -7.69 -0.24
CA LEU A 145 -6.93 -9.03 0.15
C LEU A 145 -8.39 -9.34 -0.22
N ASN A 146 -8.68 -10.63 -0.33
CA ASN A 146 -10.05 -11.08 -0.53
C ASN A 146 -10.88 -10.85 0.74
N PRO A 147 -12.20 -10.65 0.63
CA PRO A 147 -13.05 -10.33 1.78
C PRO A 147 -13.10 -11.46 2.82
N ASP A 148 -12.87 -12.69 2.34
CA ASP A 148 -12.83 -13.93 3.12
C ASP A 148 -11.47 -14.19 3.78
N SER A 149 -10.42 -13.46 3.40
CA SER A 149 -9.07 -13.64 3.95
C SER A 149 -8.91 -13.06 5.36
N LEU A 150 -9.91 -12.31 5.85
CA LEU A 150 -9.82 -11.51 7.07
C LEU A 150 -10.96 -11.84 8.02
N ASP A 151 -10.61 -12.35 9.19
CA ASP A 151 -11.52 -12.44 10.33
C ASP A 151 -11.76 -11.02 10.90
N PRO A 152 -13.01 -10.54 10.98
CA PRO A 152 -13.33 -9.26 11.59
C PRO A 152 -12.77 -9.09 13.01
N ASP A 153 -12.67 -10.18 13.77
CA ASP A 153 -12.21 -10.15 15.16
C ASP A 153 -10.67 -10.05 15.29
N GLU A 154 -9.93 -10.36 14.21
CA GLU A 154 -8.47 -10.26 14.14
C GLU A 154 -7.97 -8.99 13.42
N CYS A 155 -8.90 -8.13 12.96
CA CYS A 155 -8.53 -6.91 12.25
C CYS A 155 -7.95 -5.85 13.22
N PRO A 156 -6.77 -5.26 12.91
CA PRO A 156 -6.19 -4.20 13.73
C PRO A 156 -7.14 -3.00 13.90
N GLU A 157 -7.00 -2.27 15.01
CA GLU A 157 -7.80 -1.07 15.26
C GLU A 157 -7.71 -0.07 14.08
N GLY A 158 -8.89 0.30 13.55
CA GLY A 158 -9.03 1.15 12.37
C GLY A 158 -9.30 0.41 11.04
N CYS A 159 -9.11 -0.91 10.99
CA CYS A 159 -9.46 -1.74 9.83
C CYS A 159 -10.93 -2.14 9.87
N THR A 160 -11.80 -1.28 9.33
CA THR A 160 -13.28 -1.46 9.45
C THR A 160 -13.95 -1.84 8.13
N LYS A 161 -13.23 -1.81 7.02
CA LYS A 161 -13.79 -1.96 5.68
C LYS A 161 -13.29 -3.25 5.02
N LYS A 162 -14.06 -3.77 4.07
CA LYS A 162 -13.68 -4.92 3.24
C LYS A 162 -13.81 -4.56 1.77
N TRP A 163 -13.00 -5.20 0.94
CA TRP A 163 -13.18 -5.15 -0.51
C TRP A 163 -14.45 -5.92 -0.91
N GLU A 164 -14.99 -5.61 -2.08
CA GLU A 164 -15.93 -6.49 -2.78
C GLU A 164 -15.19 -7.10 -3.97
N MET A 165 -15.32 -8.42 -4.15
CA MET A 165 -14.60 -9.14 -5.18
C MET A 165 -15.58 -9.83 -6.14
N SER A 166 -15.28 -9.74 -7.44
CA SER A 166 -15.92 -10.55 -8.48
C SER A 166 -14.84 -11.14 -9.37
N VAL A 167 -14.83 -12.47 -9.50
CA VAL A 167 -13.85 -13.19 -10.32
C VAL A 167 -14.54 -13.80 -11.53
N PHE A 168 -13.96 -13.56 -12.69
CA PHE A 168 -14.42 -14.14 -13.94
C PHE A 168 -13.30 -14.96 -14.57
N GLU A 169 -13.65 -16.15 -15.04
CA GLU A 169 -12.74 -16.99 -15.80
C GLU A 169 -13.08 -16.94 -17.29
N GLY A 170 -12.07 -17.05 -18.13
CA GLY A 170 -12.21 -17.01 -19.58
C GLY A 170 -10.96 -17.52 -20.28
N GLU A 171 -11.06 -17.67 -21.59
CA GLU A 171 -9.97 -18.17 -22.43
C GLU A 171 -9.93 -17.47 -23.80
N TRP A 172 -8.71 -17.38 -24.35
CA TRP A 172 -8.48 -16.93 -25.72
C TRP A 172 -8.14 -18.11 -26.61
N VAL A 173 -9.12 -18.55 -27.39
CA VAL A 173 -8.99 -19.68 -28.32
C VAL A 173 -8.74 -19.16 -29.73
N ARG A 174 -7.68 -19.66 -30.37
CA ARG A 174 -7.29 -19.27 -31.72
C ARG A 174 -8.45 -19.49 -32.70
N GLY A 175 -8.76 -18.45 -33.49
CA GLY A 175 -9.85 -18.50 -34.49
C GLY A 175 -11.25 -18.27 -33.94
N VAL A 176 -11.43 -18.26 -32.60
CA VAL A 176 -12.73 -18.07 -31.95
C VAL A 176 -12.71 -16.77 -31.13
N THR A 177 -12.09 -16.77 -29.95
CA THR A 177 -12.11 -15.65 -29.00
C THR A 177 -10.79 -14.88 -28.91
N ALA A 178 -9.71 -15.37 -29.53
CA ALA A 178 -8.40 -14.69 -29.57
C ALA A 178 -8.42 -13.49 -30.55
N GLY A 179 -9.07 -12.40 -30.13
CA GLY A 179 -9.33 -11.22 -30.95
C GLY A 179 -8.18 -10.22 -31.08
N GLY A 180 -7.14 -10.34 -30.25
CA GLY A 180 -6.02 -9.39 -30.19
C GLY A 180 -6.37 -8.11 -29.43
N CYS A 181 -5.44 -7.14 -29.40
CA CYS A 181 -5.64 -5.84 -28.75
C CYS A 181 -6.34 -4.83 -29.67
N ARG A 182 -6.53 -3.59 -29.21
CA ARG A 182 -7.24 -2.53 -29.93
C ARG A 182 -6.63 -2.17 -31.29
N ASN A 183 -5.39 -2.55 -31.55
CA ASN A 183 -4.73 -2.40 -32.86
C ASN A 183 -5.32 -3.33 -33.94
N TYR A 184 -6.06 -4.37 -33.55
CA TYR A 184 -6.68 -5.36 -34.44
C TYR A 184 -8.21 -5.23 -34.44
N LEU A 185 -8.71 -4.10 -34.94
CA LEU A 185 -10.13 -3.72 -34.86
C LEU A 185 -11.09 -4.78 -35.45
N GLU A 186 -10.68 -5.49 -36.50
CA GLU A 186 -11.49 -6.50 -37.19
C GLU A 186 -11.79 -7.73 -36.32
N THR A 187 -10.91 -8.03 -35.36
CA THR A 187 -11.01 -9.22 -34.51
C THR A 187 -11.20 -8.88 -33.03
N PHE A 188 -10.91 -7.64 -32.60
CA PHE A 188 -10.94 -7.21 -31.20
C PHE A 188 -12.28 -7.49 -30.51
N TRP A 189 -13.40 -7.32 -31.21
CA TRP A 189 -14.75 -7.55 -30.67
C TRP A 189 -15.03 -9.01 -30.31
N LYS A 190 -14.21 -9.96 -30.80
CA LYS A 190 -14.34 -11.40 -30.50
C LYS A 190 -13.79 -11.78 -29.12
N ASN A 191 -13.02 -10.91 -28.47
CA ASN A 191 -12.54 -11.17 -27.11
C ASN A 191 -13.73 -11.29 -26.14
N PRO A 192 -13.59 -12.06 -25.03
CA PRO A 192 -14.59 -12.06 -23.95
C PRO A 192 -14.85 -10.63 -23.44
N GLN A 193 -16.13 -10.32 -23.18
CA GLN A 193 -16.56 -9.01 -22.70
C GLN A 193 -17.23 -9.17 -21.33
N TYR A 194 -16.90 -8.28 -20.40
CA TYR A 194 -17.41 -8.29 -19.03
C TYR A 194 -18.02 -6.93 -18.72
N THR A 195 -19.18 -6.93 -18.07
CA THR A 195 -19.89 -5.70 -17.68
C THR A 195 -19.77 -5.51 -16.18
N VAL A 196 -19.32 -4.33 -15.76
CA VAL A 196 -19.25 -3.92 -14.35
C VAL A 196 -20.25 -2.80 -14.12
N THR A 197 -21.04 -2.89 -13.04
CA THR A 197 -22.01 -1.85 -12.66
C THR A 197 -21.58 -1.23 -11.34
N LEU A 198 -21.34 0.08 -11.35
CA LEU A 198 -20.97 0.85 -10.17
C LEU A 198 -22.20 1.59 -9.65
N LYS A 199 -22.62 1.31 -8.42
CA LYS A 199 -23.83 1.88 -7.80
C LYS A 199 -23.51 2.80 -6.65
N ASP A 200 -22.59 2.38 -5.78
CA ASP A 200 -22.32 3.02 -4.50
C ASP A 200 -21.00 3.81 -4.59
N PRO A 201 -21.05 5.15 -4.57
CA PRO A 201 -19.86 6.00 -4.63
C PRO A 201 -19.03 5.88 -3.35
N ASP A 202 -17.74 6.17 -3.47
CA ASP A 202 -16.81 6.14 -2.36
C ASP A 202 -17.19 7.20 -1.31
N GLU A 203 -17.19 6.82 -0.03
CA GLU A 203 -17.40 7.76 1.08
C GLU A 203 -16.37 8.91 1.03
N GLY A 204 -16.86 10.15 1.12
CA GLY A 204 -16.00 11.35 1.10
C GLY A 204 -15.49 11.75 -0.28
N ASP A 205 -15.92 11.08 -1.36
CA ASP A 205 -15.60 11.49 -2.73
C ASP A 205 -16.52 12.64 -3.17
N ALA A 206 -15.94 13.84 -3.33
CA ALA A 206 -16.68 15.04 -3.72
C ALA A 206 -17.26 14.99 -5.14
N GLU A 207 -16.75 14.09 -5.98
CA GLU A 207 -17.18 13.89 -7.37
C GLU A 207 -18.16 12.72 -7.53
N ASN A 208 -18.55 12.08 -6.42
CA ASN A 208 -19.48 10.96 -6.38
C ASN A 208 -19.07 9.79 -7.30
N LYS A 209 -17.76 9.47 -7.31
CA LYS A 209 -17.17 8.38 -8.09
C LYS A 209 -17.05 7.09 -7.26
N CYS A 210 -17.01 5.94 -7.93
CA CYS A 210 -16.73 4.63 -7.31
C CYS A 210 -15.33 4.16 -7.72
N THR A 211 -14.56 3.62 -6.77
CA THR A 211 -13.25 3.04 -7.06
C THR A 211 -13.37 1.54 -7.37
N ILE A 212 -12.76 1.08 -8.46
CA ILE A 212 -12.57 -0.35 -8.74
C ILE A 212 -11.13 -0.65 -9.13
N ILE A 213 -10.68 -1.85 -8.77
CA ILE A 213 -9.40 -2.40 -9.18
C ILE A 213 -9.70 -3.60 -10.08
N VAL A 214 -9.09 -3.62 -11.27
CA VAL A 214 -9.28 -4.69 -12.25
C VAL A 214 -7.92 -5.33 -12.53
N ALA A 215 -7.78 -6.60 -12.17
CA ALA A 215 -6.59 -7.39 -12.48
C ALA A 215 -6.92 -8.48 -13.49
N LEU A 216 -6.01 -8.68 -14.46
CA LEU A 216 -6.12 -9.71 -15.48
C LEU A 216 -4.92 -10.67 -15.37
N MET A 217 -5.18 -11.88 -14.86
CA MET A 217 -4.13 -12.88 -14.63
C MET A 217 -4.19 -14.01 -15.67
N GLN A 218 -3.05 -14.35 -16.26
CA GLN A 218 -2.93 -15.49 -17.17
C GLN A 218 -2.58 -16.76 -16.40
N LYS A 219 -3.40 -17.82 -16.56
CA LYS A 219 -3.18 -19.12 -15.89
C LYS A 219 -2.16 -19.99 -16.64
N ASN A 220 -1.42 -20.82 -15.90
CA ASN A 220 -0.59 -21.92 -16.42
C ASN A 220 0.52 -21.54 -17.43
N ARG A 221 0.98 -20.29 -17.45
CA ARG A 221 2.01 -19.85 -18.41
C ARG A 221 3.34 -20.59 -18.25
N ARG A 222 3.67 -21.06 -17.04
CA ARG A 222 4.92 -21.78 -16.75
C ARG A 222 4.94 -23.22 -17.27
N SER A 223 3.79 -23.88 -17.41
CA SER A 223 3.71 -25.26 -17.94
C SER A 223 3.67 -25.32 -19.48
N GLN A 224 3.57 -24.16 -20.14
CA GLN A 224 3.60 -24.03 -21.61
C GLN A 224 4.99 -23.62 -22.15
N ARG A 225 6.02 -23.60 -21.29
CA ARG A 225 7.42 -23.36 -21.67
C ARG A 225 8.17 -24.67 -21.89
#